data_AF-A0A6J8AHX4-F1
#
_entry.id   AF-A0A6J8AHX4-F1
#
_cell.length_a   1.000
_cell.length_b   1.000
_cell.length_c   1.000
_cell.angle_alpha   90.00
_cell.angle_beta   90.00
_cell.angle_gamma   90.00
#
_symmetry.space_group_name_H-M   'P 1'
#
loop_
_entity.id
_entity.type
_entity.pdbx_description
1 polymer ?
#
loop_
_entity_poly.entity_id
_entity_poly.type
_entity_poly.pdbx_seq_one_letter_code
_entity_poly.pdbx_strand_id
1 'polypeptide(L)'
;MKNGFKHHRVTPGHPRANGEAEVFMKLINKTEQIANLQNKESATAIQEMLMGYRSTPHPATGISPYKALMNRPIRTKLGYIQRTITKNENLFEDINERDKQYKEKIKKYDENRNTQEHAFQIGDYVLLEQTKRDKWSTSYEPAFILSTKSMDHLYKQGG
;
A
#
# COMPACT_ATOMS: atom_id res chain seq x y z
N MET A 1 15.46 6.13 21.14
CA MET A 1 14.84 6.41 19.83
C MET A 1 15.18 7.86 19.46
N LYS A 2 16.13 8.06 18.55
CA LYS A 2 16.54 9.39 18.07
C LYS A 2 15.64 9.76 16.89
N ASN A 3 15.10 10.98 16.84
CA ASN A 3 14.32 11.59 15.74
C ASN A 3 12.77 11.54 15.82
N GLY A 4 12.15 11.07 16.90
CA GLY A 4 10.69 11.22 17.09
C GLY A 4 9.77 10.40 16.17
N PHE A 5 10.31 9.51 15.35
CA PHE A 5 9.52 8.61 14.51
C PHE A 5 8.98 7.42 15.31
N LYS A 6 7.70 7.07 15.08
CA LYS A 6 7.09 5.83 15.57
C LYS A 6 7.17 4.78 14.46
N HIS A 7 7.93 3.71 14.70
CA HIS A 7 8.00 2.59 13.76
C HIS A 7 6.71 1.76 13.87
N HIS A 8 5.90 1.76 12.82
CA HIS A 8 4.78 0.84 12.69
C HIS A 8 5.28 -0.49 12.11
N ARG A 9 5.16 -1.57 12.89
CA ARG A 9 5.54 -2.92 12.46
C ARG A 9 4.31 -3.65 11.95
N VAL A 10 4.44 -4.26 10.79
CA VAL A 10 3.41 -5.13 10.22
C VAL A 10 3.65 -6.56 10.72
N THR A 11 2.56 -7.28 11.03
CA THR A 11 2.61 -8.68 11.45
C THR A 11 3.35 -9.53 10.41
N PRO A 12 4.32 -10.37 10.83
CA PRO A 12 4.97 -11.31 9.95
C PRO A 12 3.94 -12.18 9.20
N GLY A 13 4.16 -12.39 7.89
CA GLY A 13 3.22 -13.17 7.07
C GLY A 13 1.95 -12.42 6.65
N HIS A 14 1.81 -11.12 6.92
CA HIS A 14 0.66 -10.31 6.50
C HIS A 14 1.02 -9.28 5.39
N PRO A 15 1.39 -9.73 4.17
CA PRO A 15 1.78 -8.84 3.05
C PRO A 15 0.70 -7.81 2.70
N ARG A 16 -0.58 -8.17 2.85
CA ARG A 16 -1.73 -7.29 2.60
C ARG A 16 -1.69 -5.97 3.39
N ALA A 17 -1.05 -5.96 4.57
CA ALA A 17 -0.98 -4.76 5.41
C ALA A 17 0.06 -3.75 4.90
N ASN A 18 0.94 -4.16 3.98
CA ASN A 18 1.89 -3.29 3.27
C ASN A 18 1.61 -3.26 1.75
N GLY A 19 0.36 -3.50 1.36
CA GLY A 19 -0.02 -3.74 -0.04
C GLY A 19 0.35 -2.61 -1.00
N GLU A 20 0.32 -1.35 -0.56
CA GLU A 20 0.71 -0.21 -1.40
C GLU A 20 2.20 -0.26 -1.79
N ALA A 21 3.09 -0.56 -0.82
CA ALA A 21 4.51 -0.72 -1.09
C ALA A 21 4.78 -1.92 -2.00
N GLU A 22 4.04 -3.01 -1.83
CA GLU A 22 4.15 -4.17 -2.71
C GLU A 22 3.71 -3.87 -4.15
N VAL A 23 2.63 -3.11 -4.34
CA VAL A 23 2.20 -2.67 -5.67
C VAL A 23 3.27 -1.80 -6.32
N PHE A 24 3.89 -0.89 -5.58
CA PHE A 24 4.99 -0.09 -6.08
C PHE A 24 6.22 -0.94 -6.43
N MET A 25 6.58 -1.90 -5.59
CA MET A 25 7.72 -2.80 -5.87
C MET A 25 7.47 -3.67 -7.10
N LYS A 26 6.23 -4.13 -7.33
CA LYS A 26 5.86 -4.82 -8.57
C LYS A 26 6.09 -3.95 -9.81
N LEU A 27 5.86 -2.64 -9.71
CA LEU A 27 6.13 -1.72 -10.81
C LEU A 27 7.63 -1.61 -11.09
N ILE A 28 8.45 -1.43 -10.05
CA ILE A 28 9.92 -1.39 -10.18
C ILE A 28 10.44 -2.68 -10.83
N ASN A 29 10.06 -3.84 -10.32
CA ASN A 29 10.51 -5.13 -10.83
C ASN A 29 10.15 -5.31 -12.31
N LYS A 30 8.95 -4.88 -12.72
CA LYS A 30 8.54 -4.91 -14.14
C LYS A 30 9.39 -3.99 -14.99
N THR A 31 9.67 -2.78 -14.52
CA THR A 31 10.52 -1.81 -15.24
C THR A 31 11.93 -2.35 -15.42
N GLU A 32 12.50 -2.97 -14.39
CA GLU A 32 13.82 -3.59 -14.47
C GLU A 32 13.85 -4.77 -15.45
N GLN A 33 12.83 -5.64 -15.42
CA GLN A 33 12.68 -6.73 -16.39
C GLN A 33 12.62 -6.22 -17.83
N ILE A 34 11.83 -5.16 -18.08
CA ILE A 34 11.74 -4.53 -19.41
C ILE A 34 13.07 -3.91 -19.82
N ALA A 35 13.77 -3.23 -18.91
CA ALA A 35 15.07 -2.62 -19.19
C ALA A 35 16.11 -3.68 -19.59
N ASN A 36 16.16 -4.79 -18.86
CA ASN A 36 17.03 -5.93 -19.16
C ASN A 36 16.72 -6.53 -20.54
N LEU A 37 15.44 -6.76 -20.87
CA LEU A 37 15.03 -7.27 -22.19
C LEU A 37 15.38 -6.31 -23.34
N GLN A 38 15.39 -5.00 -23.08
CA GLN A 38 15.72 -3.98 -24.06
C GLN A 38 17.22 -3.62 -24.09
N ASN A 39 18.07 -4.29 -23.30
CA ASN A 39 19.48 -3.95 -23.10
C ASN A 39 19.70 -2.46 -22.74
N LYS A 40 18.80 -1.91 -21.91
CA LYS A 40 18.88 -0.54 -21.39
C LYS A 40 19.44 -0.53 -19.97
N GLU A 41 20.02 0.59 -19.60
CA GLU A 41 20.49 0.82 -18.24
C GLU A 41 19.29 0.98 -17.28
N SER A 42 19.27 0.16 -16.22
CA SER A 42 18.13 0.04 -15.31
C SER A 42 17.84 1.32 -14.52
N ALA A 43 18.86 2.06 -14.07
CA ALA A 43 18.64 3.28 -13.28
C ALA A 43 17.91 4.34 -14.11
N THR A 44 18.26 4.49 -15.38
CA THR A 44 17.63 5.40 -16.34
C THR A 44 16.17 5.01 -16.57
N ALA A 45 15.91 3.71 -16.81
CA ALA A 45 14.56 3.20 -16.97
C ALA A 45 13.68 3.41 -15.72
N ILE A 46 14.25 3.21 -14.52
CA ILE A 46 13.59 3.48 -13.25
C ILE A 46 13.31 4.97 -13.08
N GLN A 47 14.23 5.86 -13.45
CA GLN A 47 14.01 7.30 -13.40
C GLN A 47 12.87 7.73 -14.32
N GLU A 48 12.81 7.22 -15.55
CA GLU A 48 11.73 7.46 -16.50
C GLU A 48 10.39 6.96 -15.96
N MET A 49 10.35 5.72 -15.45
CA MET A 49 9.18 5.15 -14.79
C MET A 49 8.71 6.02 -13.62
N LEU A 50 9.62 6.49 -12.77
CA LEU A 50 9.29 7.35 -11.63
C LEU A 50 8.72 8.70 -12.06
N MET A 51 9.23 9.29 -13.16
CA MET A 51 8.65 10.51 -13.74
C MET A 51 7.21 10.25 -14.21
N GLY A 52 6.99 9.14 -14.93
CA GLY A 52 5.66 8.70 -15.34
C GLY A 52 4.72 8.54 -14.15
N TYR A 53 5.11 7.72 -13.17
CA TYR A 53 4.34 7.47 -11.95
C TYR A 53 3.94 8.76 -11.22
N ARG A 54 4.87 9.71 -11.07
CA ARG A 54 4.60 10.99 -10.39
C ARG A 54 3.67 11.92 -11.18
N SER A 55 3.61 11.77 -12.50
CA SER A 55 2.82 12.62 -13.40
C SER A 55 1.42 12.06 -13.71
N THR A 56 1.24 10.75 -13.62
CA THR A 56 -0.02 10.07 -13.94
C THR A 56 -1.00 10.12 -12.76
N PRO A 57 -2.28 10.48 -12.97
CA PRO A 57 -3.32 10.40 -11.95
C PRO A 57 -3.48 8.99 -11.37
N HIS A 58 -3.53 8.86 -10.05
CA HIS A 58 -3.75 7.57 -9.40
C HIS A 58 -5.25 7.17 -9.47
N PRO A 59 -5.59 5.90 -9.77
CA PRO A 59 -6.99 5.48 -9.93
C PRO A 59 -7.89 5.75 -8.72
N ALA A 60 -7.35 5.66 -7.50
CA ALA A 60 -8.12 5.89 -6.28
C ALA A 60 -8.48 7.37 -6.06
N THR A 61 -7.55 8.28 -6.35
CA THR A 61 -7.69 9.70 -5.98
C THR A 61 -7.96 10.61 -7.18
N GLY A 62 -7.77 10.12 -8.41
CA GLY A 62 -7.84 10.90 -9.64
C GLY A 62 -6.78 12.02 -9.73
N ILE A 63 -5.80 12.04 -8.82
CA ILE A 63 -4.77 13.07 -8.73
C ILE A 63 -3.40 12.40 -8.84
N SER A 64 -2.46 13.07 -9.51
CA SER A 64 -1.09 12.54 -9.63
C SER A 64 -0.34 12.63 -8.30
N PRO A 65 0.55 11.68 -7.98
CA PRO A 65 1.30 11.69 -6.72
C PRO A 65 2.06 13.00 -6.49
N TYR A 66 2.63 13.59 -7.54
CA TYR A 66 3.31 14.89 -7.44
C TYR A 66 2.36 16.01 -7.04
N LYS A 67 1.16 16.05 -7.64
CA LYS A 67 0.16 17.08 -7.32
C LYS A 67 -0.38 16.89 -5.91
N ALA A 68 -0.61 15.65 -5.47
CA ALA A 68 -1.02 15.35 -4.10
C ALA A 68 0.01 15.84 -3.07
N LEU A 69 1.31 15.67 -3.36
CA LEU A 69 2.38 16.09 -2.46
C LEU A 69 2.66 17.60 -2.49
N MET A 70 2.67 18.20 -3.67
CA MET A 70 3.16 19.57 -3.87
C MET A 70 2.03 20.60 -4.05
N ASN A 71 0.77 20.16 -4.08
CA ASN A 71 -0.42 20.96 -4.42
C ASN A 71 -0.23 21.81 -5.69
N ARG A 72 0.54 21.29 -6.65
CA ARG A 72 0.81 21.93 -7.94
C ARG A 72 1.07 20.86 -9.02
N PRO A 73 0.64 21.08 -10.26
CA PRO A 73 0.95 20.15 -11.34
C PRO A 73 2.45 20.16 -11.67
N ILE A 74 2.95 19.03 -12.17
CA ILE A 74 4.33 18.92 -12.66
C ILE A 74 4.49 19.74 -13.95
N ARG A 75 5.59 20.49 -14.09
CA ARG A 75 5.91 21.23 -15.32
C ARG A 75 6.54 20.24 -16.31
N THR A 76 5.75 19.67 -17.21
CA THR A 76 6.27 18.88 -18.33
C THR A 76 6.62 19.79 -19.51
N LYS A 77 7.48 19.33 -20.43
CA LYS A 77 7.89 20.06 -21.64
C LYS A 77 6.70 20.48 -22.54
N LEU A 78 5.57 19.77 -22.44
CA LEU A 78 4.32 20.04 -23.16
C LEU A 78 3.49 21.19 -22.54
N GLY A 79 3.88 21.72 -21.39
CA GLY A 79 3.07 22.62 -20.56
C GLY A 79 3.55 24.07 -20.48
N TYR A 80 4.16 24.63 -21.53
CA TYR A 80 4.57 26.05 -21.59
C TYR A 80 3.36 27.00 -21.76
N ILE A 81 2.24 26.70 -21.11
CA ILE A 81 1.10 27.61 -20.95
C ILE A 81 1.20 28.12 -19.52
N GLN A 82 1.18 29.44 -19.35
CA GLN A 82 1.17 30.12 -18.06
C GLN A 82 -0.02 29.61 -17.23
N ARG A 83 0.18 28.55 -16.44
CA ARG A 83 -0.84 28.05 -15.53
C ARG A 83 -0.80 28.95 -14.31
N THR A 84 -1.88 29.68 -14.07
CA THR A 84 -2.15 30.29 -12.77
C THR A 84 -1.99 29.19 -11.71
N ILE A 85 -0.96 29.32 -10.87
CA ILE A 85 -0.71 28.38 -9.77
C ILE A 85 -1.70 28.72 -8.66
N THR A 86 -2.98 28.41 -8.88
CA THR A 86 -3.97 28.42 -7.81
C THR A 86 -3.80 27.12 -7.03
N LYS A 87 -3.20 27.23 -5.84
CA LYS A 87 -3.24 26.14 -4.86
C LYS A 87 -4.70 25.87 -4.54
N ASN A 88 -5.13 24.62 -4.62
CA ASN A 88 -6.46 24.25 -4.15
C ASN A 88 -6.36 24.04 -2.64
N GLU A 89 -6.98 24.91 -1.85
CA GLU A 89 -6.98 24.83 -0.39
C GLU A 89 -7.65 23.53 0.09
N ASN A 90 -8.67 23.07 -0.63
CA ASN A 90 -9.44 21.88 -0.32
C ASN A 90 -8.88 20.60 -0.98
N LEU A 91 -7.68 20.65 -1.57
CA LEU A 91 -7.11 19.50 -2.31
C LEU A 91 -7.02 18.24 -1.46
N PHE A 92 -6.62 18.38 -0.19
CA PHE A 92 -6.44 17.25 0.71
C PHE A 92 -7.78 16.62 1.12
N GLU A 93 -8.80 17.45 1.34
CA GLU A 93 -10.17 16.99 1.63
C GLU A 93 -10.72 16.21 0.43
N ASP A 94 -10.60 16.77 -0.77
CA ASP A 94 -10.98 16.12 -2.03
C ASP A 94 -10.29 14.75 -2.22
N ILE A 95 -8.98 14.67 -1.93
CA ILE A 95 -8.21 13.43 -2.03
C ILE A 95 -8.75 12.39 -1.04
N ASN A 96 -8.99 12.80 0.19
CA ASN A 96 -9.45 11.92 1.27
C ASN A 96 -10.86 11.40 0.98
N GLU A 97 -11.76 12.24 0.47
CA GLU A 97 -13.10 11.82 0.09
C GLU A 97 -13.09 10.79 -1.03
N ARG A 98 -12.30 11.02 -2.09
CA ARG A 98 -12.20 10.06 -3.20
C ARG A 98 -11.56 8.76 -2.78
N ASP A 99 -10.49 8.81 -1.97
CA ASP A 99 -9.85 7.60 -1.42
C ASP A 99 -10.82 6.80 -0.56
N LYS A 100 -11.62 7.47 0.28
CA LYS A 100 -12.67 6.83 1.09
C LYS A 100 -13.70 6.13 0.20
N GLN A 101 -14.23 6.82 -0.80
CA GLN A 101 -15.19 6.23 -1.76
C GLN A 101 -14.59 5.04 -2.51
N TYR A 102 -13.31 5.12 -2.89
CA TYR A 102 -12.61 4.04 -3.56
C TYR A 102 -12.48 2.80 -2.66
N LYS A 103 -12.09 3.00 -1.39
CA LYS A 103 -12.00 1.93 -0.38
C LYS A 103 -13.37 1.30 -0.09
N GLU A 104 -14.43 2.10 -0.01
CA GLU A 104 -15.79 1.59 0.17
C GLU A 104 -16.24 0.71 -1.00
N LYS A 105 -15.91 1.08 -2.25
CA LYS A 105 -16.19 0.26 -3.43
C LYS A 105 -15.46 -1.08 -3.39
N ILE A 106 -14.18 -1.07 -3.00
CA ILE A 106 -13.40 -2.30 -2.83
C ILE A 106 -14.03 -3.19 -1.76
N LYS A 107 -14.42 -2.61 -0.61
CA LYS A 107 -15.05 -3.35 0.49
C LYS A 107 -16.33 -4.05 0.04
N LYS A 108 -17.23 -3.34 -0.63
CA LYS A 108 -18.48 -3.92 -1.17
C LYS A 108 -18.23 -5.07 -2.14
N TYR A 109 -17.18 -4.97 -2.96
CA TYR A 109 -16.80 -6.05 -3.87
C TYR A 109 -16.27 -7.28 -3.12
N ASP A 110 -15.48 -7.08 -2.06
CA ASP A 110 -14.93 -8.18 -1.26
C ASP A 110 -15.99 -8.86 -0.37
N GLU A 111 -16.94 -8.09 0.16
CA GLU A 111 -18.13 -8.61 0.89
C GLU A 111 -19.00 -9.52 0.02
N ASN A 112 -19.03 -9.28 -1.30
CA ASN A 112 -19.75 -10.13 -2.25
C ASN A 112 -18.99 -11.41 -2.62
N ARG A 113 -17.74 -11.57 -2.17
CA ARG A 113 -17.08 -12.88 -2.22
C ARG A 113 -17.63 -13.69 -1.06
N ASN A 114 -17.95 -14.96 -1.29
CA ASN A 114 -18.47 -15.92 -0.29
C ASN A 114 -17.45 -16.21 0.84
N THR A 115 -16.99 -15.18 1.54
CA THR A 115 -16.06 -15.21 2.65
C THR A 115 -16.88 -15.38 3.91
N GLN A 116 -16.69 -16.50 4.61
CA GLN A 116 -17.32 -16.70 5.91
C GLN A 116 -16.47 -16.05 6.99
N GLU A 117 -17.10 -15.22 7.82
CA GLU A 117 -16.42 -14.66 8.99
C GLU A 117 -16.26 -15.76 10.06
N HIS A 118 -15.04 -15.89 10.58
CA HIS A 118 -14.77 -16.77 11.73
C HIS A 118 -14.83 -15.95 13.02
N ALA A 119 -15.67 -16.36 13.97
CA ALA A 119 -15.80 -15.72 15.27
C ALA A 119 -14.79 -16.33 16.27
N PHE A 120 -13.53 -15.90 16.21
CA PHE A 120 -12.52 -16.30 17.20
C PHE A 120 -12.71 -15.55 18.52
N GLN A 121 -12.69 -16.29 19.63
CA GLN A 121 -12.66 -15.76 20.98
C GLN A 121 -11.26 -15.91 21.57
N ILE A 122 -10.94 -15.08 22.57
CA ILE A 122 -9.67 -15.17 23.30
C ILE A 122 -9.65 -16.49 24.07
N GLY A 123 -8.59 -17.28 23.91
CA GLY A 123 -8.46 -18.60 24.52
C GLY A 123 -8.85 -19.77 23.59
N ASP A 124 -9.31 -19.48 22.37
CA ASP A 124 -9.48 -20.51 21.34
C ASP A 124 -8.12 -21.09 20.92
N TYR A 125 -8.09 -22.39 20.68
CA TYR A 125 -6.92 -23.06 20.11
C TYR A 125 -6.87 -22.81 18.61
N VAL A 126 -5.81 -22.12 18.17
CA VAL A 126 -5.55 -21.84 16.75
C VAL A 126 -4.25 -22.50 16.30
N LEU A 127 -4.19 -22.86 15.02
CA LEU A 127 -2.99 -23.37 14.37
C LEU A 127 -2.32 -22.23 13.60
N LEU A 128 -1.02 -22.02 13.82
CA LEU A 128 -0.25 -21.00 13.11
C LEU A 128 0.21 -21.52 11.74
N GLU A 129 -0.02 -20.74 10.68
CA GLU A 129 0.47 -21.07 9.35
C GLU A 129 2.00 -20.96 9.33
N GLN A 130 2.68 -22.02 8.88
CA GLN A 130 4.15 -22.04 8.78
C GLN A 130 4.60 -21.60 7.38
N THR A 131 5.76 -20.93 7.30
CA THR A 131 6.39 -20.68 6.00
C THR A 131 6.80 -22.02 5.38
N LYS A 132 6.29 -22.32 4.18
CA LYS A 132 6.64 -23.56 3.47
C LYS A 132 8.16 -23.67 3.34
N ARG A 133 8.74 -24.68 3.98
CA ARG A 133 10.18 -24.97 3.91
C ARG A 133 10.47 -25.92 2.77
N ASP A 134 9.65 -26.96 2.61
CA ASP A 134 9.83 -28.01 1.60
C ASP A 134 8.48 -28.52 1.05
N LYS A 135 8.50 -29.29 -0.05
CA LYS A 135 7.29 -29.86 -0.66
C LYS A 135 6.50 -30.79 0.27
N TRP A 136 7.15 -31.32 1.31
CA TRP A 136 6.60 -32.26 2.29
C TRP A 136 6.26 -31.64 3.65
N SER A 137 6.50 -30.34 3.85
CA SER A 137 6.13 -29.69 5.11
C SER A 137 4.61 -29.45 5.17
N THR A 138 4.01 -29.69 6.34
CA THR A 138 2.61 -29.35 6.63
C THR A 138 2.37 -27.84 6.48
N SER A 139 1.14 -27.41 6.21
CA SER A 139 0.82 -25.97 6.10
C SER A 139 0.80 -25.24 7.44
N TYR A 140 0.62 -25.96 8.54
CA TYR A 140 0.49 -25.40 9.89
C TYR A 140 1.51 -26.01 10.85
N GLU A 141 1.89 -25.26 11.88
CA GLU A 141 2.65 -25.81 12.99
C GLU A 141 1.83 -26.90 13.71
N PRO A 142 2.45 -27.99 14.15
CA PRO A 142 1.73 -29.09 14.82
C PRO A 142 1.29 -28.73 16.26
N ALA A 143 1.65 -27.54 16.76
CA ALA A 143 1.30 -27.06 18.08
C ALA A 143 0.10 -26.12 18.01
N PHE A 144 -0.88 -26.34 18.89
CA PHE A 144 -1.97 -25.39 19.11
C PHE A 144 -1.47 -24.22 19.96
N ILE A 145 -1.80 -23.00 19.54
CA ILE A 145 -1.49 -21.77 20.27
C ILE A 145 -2.81 -21.18 20.76
N LEU A 146 -2.82 -20.64 21.98
CA LEU A 146 -3.98 -19.92 22.50
C LEU A 146 -4.10 -18.55 21.83
N SER A 147 -5.28 -18.22 21.32
CA SER A 147 -5.55 -16.91 20.74
C SER A 147 -5.47 -15.84 21.83
N THR A 148 -4.50 -14.92 21.70
CA THR A 148 -4.37 -13.73 22.54
C THR A 148 -4.71 -12.48 21.74
N LYS A 149 -5.27 -11.45 22.37
CA LYS A 149 -5.47 -10.14 21.71
C LYS A 149 -4.12 -9.59 21.22
N SER A 150 -4.04 -9.22 19.94
CA SER A 150 -2.87 -8.48 19.41
C SER A 150 -2.71 -7.17 20.19
N MET A 151 -1.49 -6.87 20.60
CA MET A 151 -1.13 -5.75 21.48
C MET A 151 -1.09 -4.39 20.75
N ASP A 152 -1.95 -4.17 19.75
CA ASP A 152 -1.94 -2.96 18.92
C ASP A 152 -2.96 -1.90 19.35
N HIS A 153 -3.80 -2.19 20.36
CA HIS A 153 -4.91 -1.31 20.78
C HIS A 153 -4.68 -0.50 22.08
N LEU A 154 -3.45 -0.42 22.62
CA LEU A 154 -3.17 0.27 23.90
C LEU A 154 -2.54 1.67 23.79
N TYR A 155 -2.72 2.39 22.69
CA TYR A 155 -2.39 3.82 22.63
C TYR A 155 -3.57 4.67 22.15
N LYS A 156 -4.68 4.63 22.88
CA LYS A 156 -5.68 5.71 22.90
C LYS A 156 -6.50 5.61 24.18
N GLN A 157 -5.98 6.20 25.26
CA GLN A 157 -6.69 6.94 26.31
C GLN A 157 -5.61 7.48 27.26
N GLY A 158 -5.53 8.80 27.38
CA GLY A 158 -4.46 9.50 28.08
C GLY A 158 -4.48 10.98 27.70
N GLY A 159 -5.53 11.66 28.13
CA GLY A 159 -5.80 13.08 28.01
C GLY A 159 -7.06 13.37 28.82
#